data_AF-A0A7C1Z054-F1
#
_entry.id   AF-A0A7C1Z054-F1
#
_cell.length_a   1.000
_cell.length_b   1.000
_cell.length_c   1.000
_cell.angle_alpha   90.00
_cell.angle_beta   90.00
_cell.angle_gamma   90.00
#
_symmetry.space_group_name_H-M   'P 1'
#
loop_
_entity.id
_entity.type
_entity.pdbx_description
1 polymer ?
#
loop_
_entity_poly.entity_id
_entity_poly.type
_entity_poly.pdbx_seq_one_letter_code
_entity_poly.pdbx_strand_id
1 'polypeptide(L)'
;MDLARAGARHQRPLMISFVLILVFFVAEAVGGFVTNSLALLSDAGHMATDVIGLGMALAAIRLASRFAEREGSEGSTSHTFGLYRLEILAAFVNSLLLFAVAIYVLIDAIRRLTSPPEVLGLPMLIIATGGLIVNIVAFLLLREGSKESINVEGAYLEVLADTLGSVGVIVAAVVLQVFGWTWVDPVIGAGIGLWILPRTWRLGSRAVRILLQAAPPGLDVEEIGEALASIPEVVDVHDLHVWTLTSGMDAASAHVMIRIGADPHAVLDAARDLMADRFGVSHATFQVEPENHSGCKELSW
;
A
#
# COMPACT_ATOMS: atom_id res chain seq x y z
N MET A 1 5.80 -19.42 9.46
CA MET A 1 6.42 -20.20 8.37
C MET A 1 5.43 -20.60 7.25
N ASP A 2 4.33 -19.86 7.03
CA ASP A 2 3.28 -20.25 6.04
C ASP A 2 2.95 -19.21 4.95
N LEU A 3 3.27 -17.92 5.13
CA LEU A 3 3.00 -16.90 4.10
C LEU A 3 3.85 -17.10 2.83
N ALA A 4 5.11 -17.55 2.99
CA ALA A 4 6.03 -17.78 1.87
C ALA A 4 5.61 -18.96 0.98
N ARG A 5 4.98 -20.01 1.54
CA ARG A 5 4.53 -21.19 0.77
C ARG A 5 3.20 -20.95 0.04
N ALA A 6 2.30 -20.13 0.59
CA ALA A 6 1.04 -19.76 -0.06
C ALA A 6 1.26 -18.87 -1.31
N GLY A 7 2.23 -17.94 -1.25
CA GLY A 7 2.60 -17.07 -2.37
C GLY A 7 3.21 -17.81 -3.57
N ALA A 8 4.03 -18.84 -3.32
CA ALA A 8 4.67 -19.63 -4.38
C ALA A 8 3.66 -20.45 -5.22
N ARG A 9 2.59 -20.98 -4.61
CA ARG A 9 1.57 -21.79 -5.32
C ARG A 9 0.68 -20.94 -6.24
N HIS A 10 0.53 -19.64 -5.98
CA HIS A 10 -0.30 -18.72 -6.75
C HIS A 10 0.48 -17.74 -7.64
N GLN A 11 1.80 -17.90 -7.74
CA GLN A 11 2.67 -17.00 -8.52
C GLN A 11 2.29 -16.95 -10.02
N ARG A 12 1.87 -18.07 -10.61
CA ARG A 12 1.44 -18.14 -12.02
C ARG A 12 0.14 -17.36 -12.26
N PRO A 13 -0.96 -17.61 -11.51
CA PRO A 13 -2.15 -16.78 -11.58
C PRO A 13 -1.85 -15.29 -11.37
N LEU A 14 -1.04 -14.94 -10.36
CA LEU A 14 -0.69 -13.55 -10.07
C LEU A 14 0.06 -12.87 -11.23
N MET A 15 0.97 -13.60 -11.89
CA MET A 15 1.68 -13.14 -13.07
C MET A 15 0.74 -12.90 -14.25
N ILE A 16 -0.21 -13.81 -14.47
CA ILE A 16 -1.20 -13.69 -15.54
C ILE A 16 -2.07 -12.45 -15.31
N SER A 17 -2.60 -12.27 -14.09
CA SER A 17 -3.38 -11.08 -13.73
C SER A 17 -2.58 -9.78 -13.90
N PHE A 18 -1.33 -9.76 -13.42
CA PHE A 18 -0.44 -8.61 -13.59
C PHE A 18 -0.22 -8.26 -15.07
N VAL A 19 0.09 -9.25 -15.91
CA VAL A 19 0.30 -9.01 -17.35
C VAL A 19 -0.98 -8.51 -18.01
N LEU A 20 -2.14 -9.06 -17.65
CA LEU A 20 -3.42 -8.67 -18.22
C LEU A 20 -3.78 -7.22 -17.86
N ILE A 21 -3.68 -6.86 -16.57
CA ILE A 21 -3.93 -5.50 -16.09
C ILE A 21 -2.90 -4.53 -16.66
N LEU A 22 -1.62 -4.91 -16.74
CA LEU A 22 -0.58 -4.07 -17.36
C LEU A 22 -0.87 -3.79 -18.84
N VAL A 23 -1.27 -4.81 -19.60
CA VAL A 23 -1.66 -4.64 -21.01
C VAL A 23 -2.86 -3.72 -21.12
N PHE A 24 -3.86 -3.88 -20.24
CA PHE A 24 -5.06 -3.07 -20.28
C PHE A 24 -4.80 -1.61 -19.85
N PHE A 25 -4.02 -1.39 -18.80
CA PHE A 25 -3.50 -0.09 -18.41
C PHE A 25 -2.83 0.63 -19.59
N VAL A 26 -1.95 -0.05 -20.34
CA VAL A 26 -1.29 0.55 -21.50
C VAL A 26 -2.31 0.87 -22.60
N ALA A 27 -3.28 -0.02 -22.84
CA ALA A 27 -4.33 0.21 -23.83
C ALA A 27 -5.21 1.43 -23.48
N GLU A 28 -5.57 1.60 -22.21
CA GLU A 28 -6.36 2.75 -21.74
C GLU A 28 -5.56 4.05 -21.70
N ALA A 29 -4.29 4.00 -21.27
CA ALA A 29 -3.43 5.17 -21.29
C ALA A 29 -3.24 5.68 -22.72
N VAL A 30 -2.85 4.79 -23.65
CA VAL A 30 -2.71 5.13 -25.08
C VAL A 30 -4.06 5.54 -25.66
N GLY A 31 -5.13 4.82 -25.32
CA GLY A 31 -6.50 5.11 -25.72
C GLY A 31 -6.96 6.50 -25.30
N GLY A 32 -6.72 6.88 -24.04
CA GLY A 32 -7.05 8.18 -23.50
C GLY A 32 -6.33 9.32 -24.21
N PHE A 33 -5.04 9.15 -24.52
CA PHE A 33 -4.29 10.13 -25.32
C PHE A 33 -4.78 10.21 -26.78
N VAL A 34 -4.99 9.06 -27.44
CA VAL A 34 -5.40 9.02 -28.86
C VAL A 34 -6.82 9.54 -29.05
N THR A 35 -7.74 9.17 -28.15
CA THR A 35 -9.14 9.62 -28.18
C THR A 35 -9.32 11.01 -27.59
N ASN A 36 -8.27 11.55 -26.97
CA ASN A 36 -8.32 12.75 -26.17
C ASN A 36 -9.44 12.69 -25.12
N SER A 37 -9.63 11.55 -24.44
CA SER A 37 -10.65 11.36 -23.40
C SER A 37 -10.04 11.48 -22.01
N LEU A 38 -10.59 12.39 -21.20
CA LEU A 38 -10.21 12.51 -19.79
C LEU A 38 -10.76 11.38 -18.94
N ALA A 39 -11.93 10.84 -19.29
CA ALA A 39 -12.51 9.73 -18.56
C ALA A 39 -11.61 8.49 -18.67
N LEU A 40 -11.11 8.16 -19.88
CA LEU A 40 -10.13 7.08 -20.08
C LEU A 40 -8.80 7.33 -19.39
N LEU A 41 -8.26 8.56 -19.45
CA LEU A 41 -7.01 8.87 -18.75
C LEU A 41 -7.15 8.75 -17.23
N SER A 42 -8.31 9.09 -16.69
CA SER A 42 -8.58 8.93 -15.26
C SER A 42 -8.73 7.46 -14.86
N ASP A 43 -9.37 6.62 -15.68
CA ASP A 43 -9.50 5.17 -15.46
C ASP A 43 -8.12 4.49 -15.55
N ALA A 44 -7.31 4.85 -16.56
CA ALA A 44 -5.92 4.40 -16.67
C ALA A 44 -5.07 4.80 -15.45
N GLY A 45 -5.34 5.96 -14.85
CA GLY A 45 -4.76 6.36 -13.57
C GLY A 45 -5.08 5.36 -12.46
N HIS A 46 -6.34 4.93 -12.33
CA HIS A 46 -6.71 3.90 -11.37
C HIS A 46 -5.94 2.58 -11.63
N MET A 47 -5.98 2.09 -12.87
CA MET A 47 -5.31 0.83 -13.28
C MET A 47 -3.81 0.83 -13.00
N ALA A 48 -3.14 1.99 -13.03
CA ALA A 48 -1.73 2.11 -12.66
C ALA A 48 -1.47 1.66 -11.20
N THR A 49 -2.42 1.94 -10.30
CA THR A 49 -2.37 1.51 -8.90
C THR A 49 -2.36 0.00 -8.78
N ASP A 50 -3.24 -0.67 -9.55
CA ASP A 50 -3.37 -2.12 -9.55
C ASP A 50 -2.12 -2.80 -10.10
N VAL A 51 -1.57 -2.26 -11.21
CA VAL A 51 -0.30 -2.72 -11.78
C VAL A 51 0.80 -2.64 -10.74
N ILE A 52 0.91 -1.53 -10.01
CA ILE A 52 1.97 -1.36 -9.00
C ILE A 52 1.73 -2.30 -7.80
N GLY A 53 0.50 -2.43 -7.32
CA GLY A 53 0.14 -3.36 -6.24
C GLY A 53 0.50 -4.81 -6.56
N LEU A 54 0.06 -5.31 -7.72
CA LEU A 54 0.37 -6.66 -8.21
C LEU A 54 1.86 -6.84 -8.51
N GLY A 55 2.50 -5.82 -9.09
CA GLY A 55 3.93 -5.81 -9.36
C GLY A 55 4.76 -5.94 -8.07
N MET A 56 4.36 -5.23 -7.01
CA MET A 56 4.98 -5.34 -5.69
C MET A 56 4.77 -6.73 -5.07
N ALA A 57 3.55 -7.28 -5.12
CA ALA A 57 3.28 -8.62 -4.62
C ALA A 57 4.12 -9.69 -5.35
N LEU A 58 4.24 -9.59 -6.68
CA LEU A 58 5.10 -10.45 -7.48
C LEU A 58 6.59 -10.29 -7.16
N ALA A 59 7.04 -9.05 -6.97
CA ALA A 59 8.41 -8.76 -6.57
C ALA A 59 8.71 -9.36 -5.20
N ALA A 60 7.84 -9.16 -4.21
CA ALA A 60 7.96 -9.71 -2.86
C ALA A 60 8.05 -11.24 -2.87
N ILE A 61 7.19 -11.94 -3.64
CA ILE A 61 7.25 -13.40 -3.78
C ILE A 61 8.57 -13.84 -4.41
N ARG A 62 9.04 -13.17 -5.48
CA ARG A 62 10.31 -13.50 -6.16
C ARG A 62 11.53 -13.20 -5.29
N LEU A 63 11.46 -12.16 -4.47
CA LEU A 63 12.50 -11.80 -3.51
C LEU A 63 12.55 -12.83 -2.40
N ALA A 64 11.41 -13.16 -1.78
CA ALA A 64 11.31 -14.18 -0.74
C ALA A 64 11.81 -15.55 -1.23
N SER A 65 11.47 -15.96 -2.46
CA SER A 65 11.96 -17.22 -3.03
C SER A 65 13.47 -17.20 -3.27
N ARG A 66 14.03 -16.07 -3.74
CA ARG A 66 15.47 -15.92 -3.92
C ARG A 66 16.25 -15.85 -2.60
N PHE A 67 15.66 -15.28 -1.55
CA PHE A 67 16.26 -15.29 -0.23
C PHE A 67 16.27 -16.70 0.37
N ALA A 68 15.19 -17.47 0.24
CA ALA A 68 15.15 -18.87 0.66
C ALA A 68 16.14 -19.77 -0.12
N GLU A 69 16.39 -19.48 -1.40
CA GLU A 69 17.42 -20.16 -2.21
C GLU A 69 18.85 -19.76 -1.82
N ARG A 70 19.06 -18.51 -1.37
CA ARG A 70 20.36 -17.98 -0.96
C ARG A 70 20.72 -18.25 0.50
N GLU A 71 19.75 -18.65 1.33
CA GLU A 71 19.98 -19.08 2.72
C GLU A 71 20.89 -20.32 2.82
N GLY A 72 21.14 -21.03 1.71
CA GLY A 72 22.17 -22.07 1.61
C GLY A 72 23.57 -21.60 1.21
N SER A 73 23.78 -20.31 0.91
CA SER A 73 25.06 -19.76 0.43
C SER A 73 25.45 -18.55 1.26
N GLU A 74 26.39 -18.75 2.19
CA GLU A 74 27.08 -17.72 2.97
C GLU A 74 27.48 -16.52 2.09
N GLY A 75 26.68 -15.46 2.12
CA GLY A 75 26.87 -14.29 1.29
C GLY A 75 26.22 -13.10 1.94
N SER A 76 27.03 -12.33 2.68
CA SER A 76 26.70 -11.07 3.33
C SER A 76 25.77 -10.21 2.46
N THR A 77 24.48 -10.22 2.77
CA THR A 77 23.56 -9.23 2.23
C THR A 77 23.64 -8.00 3.12
N SER A 78 24.04 -6.86 2.56
CA SER A 78 24.09 -5.55 3.24
C SER A 78 22.71 -5.02 3.70
N HIS A 79 21.66 -5.82 3.56
CA HIS A 79 20.28 -5.51 3.95
C HIS A 79 19.86 -6.44 5.10
N THR A 80 20.14 -6.05 6.34
CA THR A 80 19.91 -6.85 7.55
C THR A 80 18.43 -7.15 7.83
N PHE A 81 17.55 -6.22 7.46
CA PHE A 81 16.10 -6.42 7.49
C PHE A 81 15.54 -6.89 6.14
N GLY A 82 16.37 -7.22 5.16
CA GLY A 82 15.93 -7.50 3.80
C GLY A 82 15.43 -6.25 3.08
N LEU A 83 14.54 -6.44 2.10
CA LEU A 83 14.11 -5.41 1.15
C LEU A 83 12.69 -4.89 1.40
N TYR A 84 12.15 -5.06 2.61
CA TYR A 84 10.77 -4.67 2.96
C TYR A 84 10.49 -3.17 2.71
N ARG A 85 11.46 -2.28 2.97
CA ARG A 85 11.26 -0.83 2.74
C ARG A 85 11.11 -0.45 1.25
N LEU A 86 11.50 -1.30 0.30
CA LEU A 86 11.25 -1.04 -1.13
C LEU A 86 9.75 -1.08 -1.46
N GLU A 87 8.97 -1.90 -0.76
CA GLU A 87 7.51 -1.93 -0.88
C GLU A 87 6.91 -0.57 -0.52
N ILE A 88 7.37 0.01 0.59
CA ILE A 88 6.91 1.32 1.07
C ILE A 88 7.32 2.43 0.12
N LEU A 89 8.55 2.39 -0.41
CA LEU A 89 9.02 3.36 -1.40
C LEU A 89 8.21 3.28 -2.71
N ALA A 90 7.92 2.07 -3.18
CA ALA A 90 7.10 1.87 -4.37
C ALA A 90 5.66 2.37 -4.15
N ALA A 91 5.06 2.11 -3.00
CA ALA A 91 3.76 2.66 -2.62
C ALA A 91 3.75 4.20 -2.57
N PHE A 92 4.83 4.81 -2.06
CA PHE A 92 4.99 6.26 -2.04
C PHE A 92 5.10 6.84 -3.46
N VAL A 93 5.98 6.31 -4.31
CA VAL A 93 6.14 6.76 -5.71
C VAL A 93 4.83 6.58 -6.49
N ASN A 94 4.14 5.46 -6.30
CA ASN A 94 2.81 5.24 -6.88
C ASN A 94 1.82 6.34 -6.46
N SER A 95 1.77 6.65 -5.17
CA SER A 95 0.87 7.68 -4.68
C SER A 95 1.16 9.05 -5.30
N LEU A 96 2.43 9.40 -5.53
CA LEU A 96 2.81 10.65 -6.20
C LEU A 96 2.35 10.66 -7.66
N LEU A 97 2.54 9.57 -8.39
CA LEU A 97 2.12 9.45 -9.79
C LEU A 97 0.59 9.59 -9.91
N LEU A 98 -0.17 8.88 -9.10
CA LEU A 98 -1.62 8.95 -9.08
C LEU A 98 -2.12 10.35 -8.71
N PHE A 99 -1.47 10.99 -7.74
CA PHE A 99 -1.83 12.35 -7.34
C PHE A 99 -1.58 13.35 -8.47
N ALA A 100 -0.45 13.19 -9.18
CA ALA A 100 -0.15 14.01 -10.36
C ALA A 100 -1.16 13.79 -11.50
N VAL A 101 -1.51 12.54 -11.82
CA VAL A 101 -2.52 12.21 -12.83
C VAL A 101 -3.89 12.77 -12.45
N ALA A 102 -4.32 12.58 -11.20
CA ALA A 102 -5.61 13.09 -10.74
C ALA A 102 -5.68 14.62 -10.79
N ILE A 103 -4.63 15.33 -10.34
CA ILE A 103 -4.54 16.80 -10.47
C ILE A 103 -4.57 17.22 -11.93
N TYR A 104 -3.80 16.54 -12.78
CA TYR A 104 -3.79 16.81 -14.22
C TYR A 104 -5.20 16.67 -14.82
N VAL A 105 -5.91 15.58 -14.55
CA VAL A 105 -7.28 15.34 -15.02
C VAL A 105 -8.23 16.44 -14.53
N LEU A 106 -8.13 16.87 -13.28
CA LEU A 106 -8.99 17.92 -12.73
C LEU A 106 -8.75 19.29 -13.37
N ILE A 107 -7.47 19.68 -13.52
CA ILE A 107 -7.11 20.94 -14.19
C ILE A 107 -7.59 20.91 -15.64
N ASP A 108 -7.36 19.80 -16.35
CA ASP A 108 -7.72 19.69 -17.75
C ASP A 108 -9.25 19.60 -17.93
N ALA A 109 -9.97 18.94 -17.02
CA ALA A 109 -11.43 18.91 -17.03
C ALA A 109 -12.03 20.32 -16.93
N ILE A 110 -11.50 21.16 -16.03
CA ILE A 110 -11.94 22.57 -15.90
C ILE A 110 -11.69 23.33 -17.21
N ARG A 111 -10.52 23.15 -17.85
CA ARG A 111 -10.20 23.80 -19.12
C ARG A 111 -11.15 23.37 -20.25
N ARG A 112 -11.45 22.07 -20.34
CA ARG A 112 -12.31 21.49 -21.38
C ARG A 112 -13.78 21.85 -21.26
N LEU A 113 -14.25 22.25 -20.07
CA LEU A 113 -15.61 22.80 -19.92
C LEU A 113 -15.79 24.13 -20.67
N THR A 114 -14.71 24.91 -20.81
CA THR A 114 -14.73 26.18 -21.54
C THR A 114 -14.40 26.07 -23.02
N SER A 115 -13.59 25.08 -23.40
CA SER A 115 -13.20 24.79 -24.79
C SER A 115 -13.20 23.28 -25.01
N PRO A 116 -14.36 22.66 -25.33
CA PRO A 116 -14.47 21.22 -25.45
C PRO A 116 -13.68 20.71 -26.66
N PRO A 117 -12.70 19.82 -26.49
CA PRO A 117 -12.03 19.21 -27.61
C PRO A 117 -12.94 18.19 -28.30
N GLU A 118 -12.62 17.85 -29.54
CA GLU A 118 -13.20 16.67 -30.18
C GLU A 118 -12.64 15.41 -29.50
N VAL A 119 -13.55 14.59 -28.98
CA VAL A 119 -13.24 13.29 -28.37
C VAL A 119 -13.66 12.20 -29.35
N LEU A 120 -12.79 11.21 -29.58
CA LEU A 120 -13.10 10.11 -30.50
C LEU A 120 -14.00 9.07 -29.79
N GLY A 121 -15.31 9.28 -29.87
CA GLY A 121 -16.30 8.49 -29.12
C GLY A 121 -16.33 6.99 -29.44
N LEU A 122 -16.12 6.58 -30.71
CA LEU A 122 -16.17 5.16 -31.07
C LEU A 122 -14.95 4.37 -30.55
N PRO A 123 -13.69 4.81 -30.75
CA PRO A 123 -12.56 4.15 -30.12
C PRO A 123 -12.63 4.19 -28.60
N MET A 124 -13.11 5.30 -28.01
CA MET A 124 -13.32 5.42 -26.56
C MET A 124 -14.28 4.34 -26.04
N LEU A 125 -15.41 4.14 -26.72
CA LEU A 125 -16.40 3.13 -26.37
C LEU A 125 -15.83 1.70 -26.44
N ILE A 126 -15.05 1.39 -27.49
CA ILE A 126 -14.44 0.07 -27.66
C ILE A 126 -13.50 -0.25 -26.50
N ILE A 127 -12.63 0.70 -26.13
CA ILE A 127 -11.65 0.53 -25.06
C ILE A 127 -12.37 0.36 -23.72
N ALA A 128 -13.30 1.26 -23.40
CA ALA A 128 -14.05 1.22 -22.14
C ALA A 128 -14.90 -0.05 -22.00
N THR A 129 -15.48 -0.55 -23.11
CA THR A 129 -16.23 -1.82 -23.11
C THR A 129 -15.30 -3.01 -22.85
N GLY A 130 -14.11 -3.02 -23.45
CA GLY A 130 -13.10 -4.04 -23.17
C GLY A 130 -12.71 -4.09 -21.69
N GLY A 131 -12.55 -2.92 -21.06
CA GLY A 131 -12.22 -2.80 -19.64
C GLY A 131 -13.33 -3.27 -18.74
N LEU A 132 -14.57 -2.86 -19.05
CA LEU A 132 -15.74 -3.34 -18.34
C LEU A 132 -15.86 -4.87 -18.40
N ILE A 133 -15.58 -5.51 -19.55
CA ILE A 133 -15.60 -6.97 -19.66
C ILE A 133 -14.56 -7.60 -18.73
N VAL A 134 -13.33 -7.07 -18.71
CA VAL A 134 -12.26 -7.54 -17.83
C VAL A 134 -12.66 -7.39 -16.35
N ASN A 135 -13.17 -6.22 -15.96
CA ASN A 135 -13.61 -5.93 -14.60
C ASN A 135 -14.78 -6.82 -14.18
N ILE A 136 -15.74 -7.08 -15.07
CA ILE A 136 -16.84 -8.02 -14.81
C ILE A 136 -16.31 -9.44 -14.60
N VAL A 137 -15.35 -9.90 -15.42
CA VAL A 137 -14.74 -11.23 -15.24
C VAL A 137 -14.04 -11.30 -13.88
N ALA A 138 -13.24 -10.30 -13.52
CA ALA A 138 -12.59 -10.22 -12.21
C ALA A 138 -13.62 -10.21 -11.06
N PHE A 139 -14.67 -9.41 -11.19
CA PHE A 139 -15.75 -9.29 -10.22
C PHE A 139 -16.46 -10.63 -9.98
N LEU A 140 -16.80 -11.35 -11.05
CA LEU A 140 -17.46 -12.66 -10.97
C LEU A 140 -16.56 -13.71 -10.32
N LEU A 141 -15.26 -13.69 -10.60
CA LEU A 141 -14.28 -14.59 -9.98
C LEU A 141 -14.09 -14.33 -8.48
N LEU A 142 -14.21 -13.08 -8.04
CA LEU A 142 -14.00 -12.69 -6.63
C LEU A 142 -15.28 -12.76 -5.78
N ARG A 143 -16.47 -12.81 -6.40
CA ARG A 143 -17.76 -12.76 -5.70
C ARG A 143 -17.99 -13.88 -4.69
N GLU A 144 -17.52 -15.09 -4.97
CA GLU A 144 -17.69 -16.21 -4.04
C GLU A 144 -16.71 -16.09 -2.87
N GLY A 145 -15.44 -15.76 -3.14
CA GLY A 145 -14.43 -15.57 -2.10
C GLY A 145 -14.65 -14.36 -1.19
N SER A 146 -15.36 -13.32 -1.66
CA SER A 146 -15.62 -12.10 -0.86
C SER A 146 -16.51 -12.33 0.35
N LYS A 147 -17.28 -13.42 0.37
CA LYS A 147 -18.11 -13.80 1.53
C LYS A 147 -17.33 -14.50 2.64
N GLU A 148 -16.11 -14.95 2.35
CA GLU A 148 -15.32 -15.80 3.23
C GLU A 148 -14.11 -15.07 3.84
N SER A 149 -13.72 -13.92 3.29
CA SER A 149 -12.52 -13.20 3.72
C SER A 149 -12.62 -11.69 3.51
N ILE A 150 -12.32 -10.92 4.55
CA ILE A 150 -12.26 -9.44 4.54
C ILE A 150 -11.27 -8.94 3.49
N ASN A 151 -10.16 -9.66 3.26
CA ASN A 151 -9.19 -9.27 2.24
C ASN A 151 -9.76 -9.42 0.82
N VAL A 152 -10.58 -10.44 0.59
CA VAL A 152 -11.25 -10.65 -0.71
C VAL A 152 -12.45 -9.70 -0.85
N GLU A 153 -13.12 -9.36 0.24
CA GLU A 153 -14.14 -8.30 0.28
C GLU A 153 -13.55 -6.94 -0.13
N GLY A 154 -12.36 -6.59 0.39
CA GLY A 154 -11.65 -5.37 -0.02
C GLY A 154 -11.36 -5.34 -1.52
N ALA A 155 -10.76 -6.41 -2.06
CA ALA A 155 -10.51 -6.52 -3.50
C ALA A 155 -11.80 -6.50 -4.34
N TYR A 156 -12.88 -7.08 -3.84
CA TYR A 156 -14.20 -7.05 -4.50
C TYR A 156 -14.80 -5.64 -4.55
N LEU A 157 -14.68 -4.87 -3.46
CA LEU A 157 -15.14 -3.46 -3.43
C LEU A 157 -14.31 -2.56 -4.34
N GLU A 158 -13.03 -2.87 -4.53
CA GLU A 158 -12.15 -2.18 -5.47
C GLU A 158 -12.62 -2.43 -6.92
N VAL A 159 -12.74 -3.69 -7.34
CA VAL A 159 -13.24 -4.04 -8.69
C VAL A 159 -14.65 -3.49 -8.95
N LEU A 160 -15.51 -3.41 -7.93
CA LEU A 160 -16.81 -2.77 -8.04
C LEU A 160 -16.69 -1.27 -8.34
N ALA A 161 -15.75 -0.57 -7.69
CA ALA A 161 -15.48 0.83 -7.97
C ALA A 161 -15.00 1.03 -9.41
N ASP A 162 -14.16 0.12 -9.93
CA ASP A 162 -13.62 0.21 -11.30
C ASP A 162 -14.69 -0.08 -12.34
N THR A 163 -15.55 -1.04 -12.03
CA THR A 163 -16.74 -1.33 -12.85
C THR A 163 -17.62 -0.09 -12.98
N LEU A 164 -17.84 0.64 -11.88
CA LEU A 164 -18.58 1.91 -11.90
C LEU A 164 -17.86 2.99 -12.72
N GLY A 165 -16.52 3.06 -12.61
CA GLY A 165 -15.66 3.92 -13.43
C GLY A 165 -15.83 3.65 -14.91
N SER A 166 -15.61 2.41 -15.36
CA SER A 166 -15.75 2.00 -16.75
C SER A 166 -17.17 2.20 -17.30
N VAL A 167 -18.21 1.97 -16.49
CA VAL A 167 -19.60 2.31 -16.87
C VAL A 167 -19.75 3.81 -17.08
N GLY A 168 -19.16 4.65 -16.23
CA GLY A 168 -19.13 6.10 -16.43
C GLY A 168 -18.49 6.50 -17.75
N VAL A 169 -17.34 5.90 -18.11
CA VAL A 169 -16.66 6.12 -19.39
C VAL A 169 -17.54 5.71 -20.58
N ILE A 170 -18.19 4.54 -20.50
CA ILE A 170 -19.11 4.07 -21.55
C ILE A 170 -20.29 5.03 -21.72
N VAL A 171 -20.89 5.49 -20.62
CA VAL A 171 -21.97 6.49 -20.66
C VAL A 171 -21.50 7.77 -21.33
N ALA A 172 -20.31 8.28 -20.99
CA ALA A 172 -19.74 9.44 -21.65
C ALA A 172 -19.56 9.22 -23.16
N ALA A 173 -19.03 8.06 -23.57
CA ALA A 173 -18.82 7.73 -24.99
C ALA A 173 -20.14 7.60 -25.77
N VAL A 174 -21.17 6.98 -25.19
CA VAL A 174 -22.49 6.85 -25.81
C VAL A 174 -23.17 8.22 -25.93
N VAL A 175 -23.15 9.01 -24.87
CA VAL A 175 -23.78 10.34 -24.87
C VAL A 175 -23.10 11.27 -25.86
N LEU A 176 -21.77 11.21 -25.94
CA LEU A 176 -20.99 11.91 -26.95
C LEU A 176 -21.39 11.50 -28.37
N GLN A 177 -21.51 10.20 -28.66
CA GLN A 177 -21.84 9.74 -30.02
C GLN A 177 -23.28 10.03 -30.43
N VAL A 178 -24.24 9.91 -29.52
CA VAL A 178 -25.67 10.09 -29.83
C VAL A 178 -26.06 11.57 -29.84
N PHE A 179 -25.57 12.35 -28.87
CA PHE A 179 -26.01 13.73 -28.65
C PHE A 179 -24.93 14.77 -29.00
N GLY A 180 -23.68 14.37 -29.25
CA GLY A 180 -22.58 15.28 -29.49
C GLY A 180 -22.10 16.04 -28.25
N TRP A 181 -22.50 15.60 -27.04
CA TRP A 181 -22.19 16.32 -25.80
C TRP A 181 -20.77 16.02 -25.30
N THR A 182 -19.83 16.84 -25.77
CA THR A 182 -18.40 16.75 -25.43
C THR A 182 -18.06 17.10 -23.98
N TRP A 183 -18.94 17.81 -23.26
CA TRP A 183 -18.72 18.18 -21.86
C TRP A 183 -18.90 17.01 -20.87
N VAL A 184 -19.50 15.90 -21.30
CA VAL A 184 -19.75 14.75 -20.40
C VAL A 184 -18.46 14.03 -20.04
N ASP A 185 -17.54 13.87 -20.99
CA ASP A 185 -16.22 13.27 -20.76
C ASP A 185 -15.41 13.98 -19.66
N PRO A 186 -15.21 15.32 -19.68
CA PRO A 186 -14.49 16.01 -18.61
C PRO A 186 -15.21 15.94 -17.25
N VAL A 187 -16.55 15.89 -17.22
CA VAL A 187 -17.29 15.74 -15.96
C VAL A 187 -17.09 14.35 -15.35
N ILE A 188 -17.20 13.30 -16.15
CA ILE A 188 -16.96 11.93 -15.70
C ILE A 188 -15.50 11.76 -15.28
N GLY A 189 -14.54 12.23 -16.10
CA GLY A 189 -13.12 12.19 -15.77
C GLY A 189 -12.79 12.94 -14.47
N ALA A 190 -13.36 14.13 -14.25
CA ALA A 190 -13.22 14.84 -12.99
C ALA A 190 -13.81 14.07 -11.80
N GLY A 191 -14.97 13.43 -11.99
CA GLY A 191 -15.60 12.58 -10.98
C GLY A 191 -14.69 11.41 -10.56
N ILE A 192 -14.12 10.69 -11.52
CA ILE A 192 -13.17 9.59 -11.27
C ILE A 192 -11.90 10.13 -10.58
N GLY A 193 -11.35 11.26 -11.06
CA GLY A 193 -10.19 11.90 -10.45
C GLY A 193 -10.41 12.30 -8.99
N LEU A 194 -11.56 12.91 -8.66
CA LEU A 194 -11.95 13.26 -7.29
C LEU A 194 -12.12 12.03 -6.39
N TRP A 195 -12.58 10.91 -6.95
CA TRP A 195 -12.74 9.66 -6.23
C TRP A 195 -11.40 9.02 -5.85
N ILE A 196 -10.39 9.13 -6.72
CA ILE A 196 -9.06 8.56 -6.51
C ILE A 196 -8.26 9.34 -5.45
N LEU A 197 -8.35 10.68 -5.45
CA LEU A 197 -7.50 11.56 -4.62
C LEU A 197 -7.46 11.20 -3.12
N PRO A 198 -8.58 10.98 -2.41
CA PRO A 198 -8.55 10.66 -0.98
C PRO A 198 -7.82 9.35 -0.68
N ARG A 199 -7.99 8.34 -1.54
CA ARG A 199 -7.35 7.03 -1.38
C ARG A 199 -5.84 7.15 -1.59
N THR A 200 -5.45 7.84 -2.65
CA THR A 200 -4.05 8.13 -2.98
C THR A 200 -3.36 8.92 -1.87
N TRP A 201 -4.02 9.94 -1.32
CA TRP A 201 -3.50 10.71 -0.19
C TRP A 201 -3.27 9.85 1.06
N ARG A 202 -4.24 8.99 1.40
CA ARG A 202 -4.11 8.04 2.52
C ARG A 202 -3.00 7.02 2.31
N LEU A 203 -2.77 6.57 1.08
CA LEU A 203 -1.66 5.67 0.74
C LEU A 203 -0.31 6.38 0.91
N GLY A 204 -0.18 7.56 0.30
CA GLY A 204 1.07 8.34 0.36
C GLY A 204 1.43 8.79 1.77
N SER A 205 0.46 9.28 2.54
CA SER A 205 0.68 9.68 3.94
C SER A 205 1.09 8.51 4.84
N ARG A 206 0.51 7.31 4.65
CA ARG A 206 0.96 6.10 5.34
C ARG A 206 2.38 5.72 4.96
N ALA A 207 2.71 5.76 3.67
CA ALA A 207 4.07 5.44 3.22
C ALA A 207 5.10 6.42 3.77
N VAL A 208 4.80 7.73 3.78
CA VAL A 208 5.66 8.76 4.39
C VAL A 208 5.84 8.51 5.88
N ARG A 209 4.77 8.21 6.62
CA ARG A 209 4.85 7.90 8.06
C ARG A 209 5.82 6.75 8.35
N ILE A 210 5.73 5.68 7.56
CA ILE A 210 6.62 4.51 7.67
C ILE A 210 8.07 4.87 7.31
N LEU A 211 8.29 5.64 6.23
CA LEU A 211 9.62 6.09 5.82
C LEU A 211 10.28 7.01 6.86
N LEU A 212 9.48 7.81 7.57
CA LEU A 212 9.92 8.68 8.67
C LEU A 212 10.08 7.94 10.00
N GLN A 213 9.86 6.62 10.03
CA GLN A 213 10.01 5.79 11.24
C GLN A 213 9.11 6.24 12.40
N ALA A 214 7.95 6.82 12.08
CA ALA A 214 7.00 7.20 13.10
C ALA A 214 6.34 5.95 13.73
N ALA A 215 5.93 6.08 14.99
CA ALA A 215 5.22 5.03 15.70
C ALA A 215 3.98 4.54 14.92
N PRO A 216 3.63 3.24 15.00
CA PRO A 216 2.45 2.69 14.35
C PRO A 216 1.16 3.42 14.78
N PRO A 217 0.17 3.59 13.89
CA PRO A 217 -1.11 4.16 14.27
C PRO A 217 -1.81 3.33 15.35
N GLY A 218 -2.22 3.95 16.45
CA GLY A 218 -2.90 3.27 17.55
C GLY A 218 -1.97 2.78 18.66
N LEU A 219 -0.65 2.90 18.51
CA LEU A 219 0.29 2.76 19.61
C LEU A 219 0.63 4.13 20.19
N ASP A 220 0.51 4.23 21.50
CA ASP A 220 0.93 5.37 22.31
C ASP A 220 2.29 5.01 22.93
N VAL A 221 3.32 5.80 22.60
CA VAL A 221 4.71 5.50 23.01
C VAL A 221 4.86 5.72 24.52
N GLU A 222 4.17 6.71 25.06
CA GLU A 222 4.11 6.99 26.48
C GLU A 222 3.42 5.83 27.23
N GLU A 223 2.30 5.32 26.73
CA GLU A 223 1.64 4.14 27.32
C GLU A 223 2.56 2.90 27.32
N ILE A 224 3.32 2.68 26.25
CA ILE A 224 4.30 1.59 26.17
C ILE A 224 5.40 1.78 27.23
N GLY A 225 5.93 2.99 27.36
CA GLY A 225 6.95 3.32 28.37
C GLY A 225 6.46 3.07 29.80
N GLU A 226 5.25 3.54 30.12
CA GLU A 226 4.62 3.30 31.43
C GLU A 226 4.38 1.81 31.69
N ALA A 227 3.93 1.07 30.68
CA ALA A 227 3.70 -0.36 30.80
C ALA A 227 5.01 -1.14 31.03
N LEU A 228 6.08 -0.80 30.31
CA LEU A 228 7.40 -1.41 30.51
C LEU A 228 7.98 -1.06 31.89
N ALA A 229 7.80 0.18 32.34
CA ALA A 229 8.22 0.63 33.68
C ALA A 229 7.43 -0.05 34.82
N SER A 230 6.25 -0.62 34.53
CA SER A 230 5.44 -1.35 35.51
C SER A 230 5.91 -2.79 35.76
N ILE A 231 6.86 -3.30 34.96
CA ILE A 231 7.43 -4.63 35.14
C ILE A 231 8.22 -4.68 36.46
N PRO A 232 8.05 -5.72 37.30
CA PRO A 232 8.83 -5.87 38.52
C PRO A 232 10.33 -5.76 38.28
N GLU A 233 11.05 -5.15 39.22
CA GLU A 233 12.49 -4.88 39.17
C GLU A 233 12.96 -3.83 38.13
N VAL A 234 12.08 -3.34 37.25
CA VAL A 234 12.38 -2.19 36.38
C VAL A 234 12.35 -0.90 37.19
N VAL A 235 13.37 -0.06 36.98
CA VAL A 235 13.56 1.22 37.66
C VAL A 235 13.29 2.39 36.71
N ASP A 236 13.68 2.24 35.44
CA ASP A 236 13.54 3.25 34.41
C ASP A 236 13.48 2.62 33.01
N VAL A 237 12.82 3.30 32.08
CA VAL A 237 12.77 2.93 30.66
C VAL A 237 13.07 4.19 29.85
N HIS A 238 14.08 4.13 29.00
CA HIS A 238 14.49 5.26 28.17
C HIS A 238 14.92 4.80 26.78
N ASP A 239 15.17 5.78 25.90
CA ASP A 239 15.48 5.54 24.48
C ASP A 239 14.47 4.59 23.79
N LEU A 240 13.19 4.75 24.16
CA LEU A 240 12.10 3.96 23.58
C LEU A 240 11.77 4.50 22.18
N HIS A 241 12.09 3.69 21.18
CA HIS A 241 11.72 3.93 19.79
C HIS A 241 10.81 2.81 19.32
N VAL A 242 9.71 3.19 18.67
CA VAL A 242 8.77 2.25 18.07
C VAL A 242 8.50 2.71 16.64
N TRP A 243 8.60 1.80 15.67
CA TRP A 243 8.39 2.12 14.27
C TRP A 243 7.79 0.94 13.50
N THR A 244 7.15 1.25 12.38
CA THR A 244 6.73 0.23 11.40
C THR A 244 7.83 0.02 10.37
N LEU A 245 8.21 -1.22 10.07
CA LEU A 245 9.16 -1.52 8.99
C LEU A 245 8.46 -1.72 7.64
N THR A 246 7.38 -2.50 7.65
CA THR A 246 6.44 -2.69 6.53
C THR A 246 5.08 -3.11 7.08
N SER A 247 4.10 -3.32 6.20
CA SER A 247 2.76 -3.78 6.57
C SER A 247 2.81 -5.04 7.45
N GLY A 248 2.28 -4.93 8.67
CA GLY A 248 2.22 -6.03 9.64
C GLY A 248 3.54 -6.38 10.33
N MET A 249 4.56 -5.53 10.21
CA MET A 249 5.84 -5.70 10.89
C MET A 249 6.23 -4.42 11.63
N ASP A 250 5.80 -4.34 12.88
CA ASP A 250 6.20 -3.30 13.82
C ASP A 250 7.40 -3.77 14.65
N ALA A 251 8.30 -2.84 14.95
CA ALA A 251 9.52 -3.07 15.70
C ALA A 251 9.70 -2.01 16.79
N ALA A 252 10.40 -2.39 17.84
CA ALA A 252 10.73 -1.49 18.94
C ALA A 252 12.15 -1.72 19.43
N SER A 253 12.77 -0.66 19.93
CA SER A 253 14.00 -0.70 20.70
C SER A 253 13.84 0.14 21.96
N ALA A 254 14.32 -0.35 23.09
CA ALA A 254 14.36 0.45 24.32
C ALA A 254 15.46 -0.02 25.26
N HIS A 255 15.86 0.87 26.15
CA HIS A 255 16.74 0.57 27.26
C HIS A 255 15.89 0.41 28.52
N VAL A 256 16.12 -0.68 29.25
CA VAL A 256 15.37 -1.04 30.44
C VAL A 256 16.35 -1.15 31.60
N MET A 257 16.27 -0.20 32.53
CA MET A 257 17.11 -0.20 33.72
C MET A 257 16.49 -1.06 34.81
N ILE A 258 17.28 -1.94 35.41
CA ILE A 258 16.85 -2.89 36.44
C ILE A 258 17.64 -2.71 37.74
N ARG A 259 17.02 -3.06 38.86
CA ARG A 259 17.68 -3.02 40.18
C ARG A 259 18.91 -3.92 40.24
N ILE A 260 19.92 -3.52 41.02
CA ILE A 260 21.10 -4.35 41.23
C ILE A 260 20.69 -5.65 41.92
N GLY A 261 21.04 -6.79 41.30
CA GLY A 261 20.73 -8.13 41.81
C GLY A 261 19.43 -8.74 41.28
N ALA A 262 18.67 -7.99 40.46
CA ALA A 262 17.55 -8.56 39.70
C ALA A 262 18.05 -9.53 38.60
N ASP A 263 17.17 -10.44 38.17
CA ASP A 263 17.45 -11.35 37.06
C ASP A 263 17.19 -10.65 35.71
N PRO A 264 18.22 -10.34 34.90
CA PRO A 264 18.04 -9.65 33.63
C PRO A 264 17.23 -10.45 32.61
N HIS A 265 17.28 -11.78 32.65
CA HIS A 265 16.54 -12.62 31.71
C HIS A 265 15.04 -12.61 32.00
N ALA A 266 14.66 -12.70 33.28
CA ALA A 266 13.26 -12.62 33.67
C ALA A 266 12.60 -11.29 33.26
N VAL A 267 13.31 -10.16 33.41
CA VAL A 267 12.82 -8.85 32.97
C VAL A 267 12.73 -8.77 31.44
N LEU A 268 13.75 -9.27 30.73
CA LEU A 268 13.76 -9.29 29.26
C LEU A 268 12.57 -10.09 28.70
N ASP A 269 12.31 -11.28 29.24
CA ASP A 269 11.20 -12.12 28.81
C ASP A 269 9.85 -11.44 29.11
N ALA A 270 9.68 -10.87 30.30
CA ALA A 270 8.47 -10.12 30.65
C ALA A 270 8.22 -8.91 29.74
N ALA A 271 9.27 -8.17 29.38
CA ALA A 271 9.17 -7.03 28.47
C ALA A 271 8.79 -7.47 27.04
N ARG A 272 9.36 -8.58 26.56
CA ARG A 272 9.04 -9.15 25.24
C ARG A 272 7.61 -9.65 25.17
N ASP A 273 7.16 -10.38 26.19
CA ASP A 273 5.80 -10.90 26.27
C ASP A 273 4.79 -9.75 26.35
N LEU A 274 5.07 -8.72 27.17
CA LEU A 274 4.24 -7.51 27.25
C LEU A 274 4.08 -6.83 25.88
N MET A 275 5.19 -6.63 25.15
CA MET A 275 5.15 -6.01 23.83
C MET A 275 4.39 -6.84 22.81
N ALA A 276 4.59 -8.16 22.81
CA ALA A 276 3.92 -9.06 21.88
C ALA A 276 2.41 -9.16 22.17
N ASP A 277 2.03 -9.38 23.43
CA ASP A 277 0.66 -9.70 23.81
C ASP A 277 -0.24 -8.47 23.91
N ARG A 278 0.27 -7.36 24.49
CA ARG A 278 -0.54 -6.14 24.71
C ARG A 278 -0.47 -5.19 23.52
N PHE A 279 0.72 -5.02 22.94
CA PHE A 279 0.96 -4.00 21.92
C PHE A 279 1.13 -4.58 20.51
N GLY A 280 1.17 -5.91 20.35
CA GLY A 280 1.30 -6.56 19.05
C GLY A 280 2.67 -6.40 18.40
N VAL A 281 3.69 -5.92 19.13
CA VAL A 281 5.05 -5.69 18.62
C VAL A 281 5.91 -6.92 18.90
N SER A 282 5.98 -7.82 17.92
CA SER A 282 6.75 -9.08 18.05
C SER A 282 8.26 -8.92 17.87
N HIS A 283 8.72 -7.81 17.26
CA HIS A 283 10.15 -7.56 17.02
C HIS A 283 10.67 -6.43 17.91
N ALA A 284 10.73 -6.70 19.22
CA ALA A 284 11.27 -5.77 20.21
C ALA A 284 12.67 -6.19 20.66
N THR A 285 13.61 -5.25 20.66
CA THR A 285 14.97 -5.43 21.20
C THR A 285 15.15 -4.56 22.43
N PHE A 286 15.50 -5.18 23.55
CA PHE A 286 15.72 -4.46 24.80
C PHE A 286 17.18 -4.57 25.23
N GLN A 287 17.79 -3.42 25.51
CA GLN A 287 19.06 -3.35 26.22
C GLN A 287 18.77 -3.30 27.72
N VAL A 288 19.14 -4.35 28.45
CA VAL A 288 18.95 -4.40 29.90
C VAL A 288 20.18 -3.84 30.59
N GLU A 289 19.97 -2.84 31.44
CA GLU A 289 21.03 -2.08 32.11
C GLU A 289 20.87 -2.13 33.63
N PRO A 290 21.95 -2.19 34.41
CA PRO A 290 21.84 -2.03 35.86
C PRO A 290 21.50 -0.57 36.22
N GLU A 291 20.82 -0.33 37.35
CA GLU A 291 20.39 1.01 37.80
C GLU A 291 21.54 2.04 37.97
N ASN A 292 22.79 1.57 38.07
CA ASN A 292 23.98 2.40 38.15
C ASN A 292 24.65 2.68 36.79
N HIS A 293 24.06 2.23 35.68
CA HIS A 293 24.52 2.54 34.33
C HIS A 293 24.26 4.01 33.98
N SER A 294 25.21 4.65 33.30
CA SER A 294 25.13 6.08 32.97
C SER A 294 25.37 6.39 31.48
N GLY A 295 25.58 5.39 30.63
CA GLY A 295 25.99 5.56 29.23
C GLY A 295 24.99 6.32 28.36
N CYS A 296 23.68 6.16 28.59
CA CYS A 296 22.66 6.83 27.77
C CYS A 296 22.54 8.35 27.98
N LYS A 297 23.09 8.91 29.06
CA LYS A 297 23.10 10.37 29.26
C LYS A 297 24.04 11.10 28.29
N GLU A 298 24.83 10.37 27.51
CA GLU A 298 25.82 10.91 26.56
C GLU A 298 25.32 11.00 25.11
N LEU A 299 24.13 10.46 24.80
CA LEU A 299 23.52 10.53 23.47
C LEU A 299 22.64 11.79 23.36
N SER A 300 23.01 12.72 22.49
CA SER A 300 22.45 14.09 22.42
C SER A 300 21.69 14.42 21.13
N TRP A 301 21.23 13.41 20.39
CA TRP A 301 20.55 13.56 19.12
C TRP A 301 19.09 13.11 19.20
#